data_AF-A0A9Q2XP03-F1
#
_entry.id   AF-A0A9Q2XP03-F1
#
_cell.length_a   1.000
_cell.length_b   1.000
_cell.length_c   1.000
_cell.angle_alpha   90.00
_cell.angle_beta   90.00
_cell.angle_gamma   90.00
#
_symmetry.space_group_name_H-M   'P 1'
#
loop_
_entity.id
_entity.type
_entity.pdbx_description
1 polymer ?
#
loop_
_entity_poly.entity_id
_entity_poly.type
_entity_poly.pdbx_seq_one_letter_code
_entity_poly.pdbx_strand_id
1 'polypeptide(L)'
;MSWNNRVVWSEGMFIGTQHFQQQDRYLENLIDARSRPLSAAGWGFSELLIDQGLLAQGKLAIVSARGLLPDGTPFNIPHDDLPPSPLDIDDNLRDGLVYLALPLKRAGARDTVDEGEALHGARYVSRVSEVRDDNAPFENRAPVALGSRALRLLTARDGLSDYATLGLVRVKEKRADRALVLDDSYIPPLLDVAVSKPLAAMRSELLGLLHQRGEALAGRVVASGAGGASEIADFMLLQLVNRAQPLLEHLNQLSPLHPERFYSELVSLAGEFATFSTSTRRPQEFPGYQHDDLLASFTPVIQALREALSMLIDSKATPIPIVEKAYGVHVAMLADRSLLDSASFILVVRADVPSETLRSRFGQQSKIGSVEHIRDLVNLQLPGIGLLPLPV
;
A
#
# COMPACT_ATOMS: atom_id res chain seq x y z
N MET A 1 -4.89 -2.61 42.48
CA MET A 1 -3.51 -2.32 42.04
C MET A 1 -3.32 -0.81 42.00
N SER A 2 -2.24 -0.28 42.59
CA SER A 2 -1.95 1.17 42.69
C SER A 2 -0.83 1.66 41.74
N TRP A 3 -0.31 0.77 40.89
CA TRP A 3 0.91 0.98 40.09
C TRP A 3 0.88 2.25 39.22
N ASN A 4 -0.28 2.64 38.70
CA ASN A 4 -0.45 3.83 37.85
C ASN A 4 -1.28 4.92 38.54
N ASN A 5 -1.46 4.88 39.86
CA ASN A 5 -2.27 5.89 40.55
C ASN A 5 -1.53 7.24 40.63
N ARG A 6 -2.30 8.33 40.63
CA ARG A 6 -1.78 9.69 40.81
C ARG A 6 -1.11 9.85 42.18
N VAL A 7 0.01 10.56 42.23
CA VAL A 7 0.64 11.00 43.48
C VAL A 7 -0.17 12.14 44.12
N VAL A 8 -0.45 12.02 45.42
CA VAL A 8 -1.06 13.09 46.21
C VAL A 8 0.06 13.85 46.92
N TRP A 9 0.25 15.12 46.54
CA TRP A 9 1.25 16.01 47.15
C TRP A 9 0.61 16.76 48.31
N SER A 10 1.16 16.59 49.51
CA SER A 10 0.69 17.26 50.72
C SER A 10 1.76 18.19 51.30
N GLU A 11 1.30 19.21 52.03
CA GLU A 11 2.19 20.09 52.77
C GLU A 11 3.02 19.29 53.79
N GLY A 12 4.32 19.63 53.90
CA GLY A 12 5.25 18.95 54.80
C GLY A 12 5.68 17.53 54.39
N MET A 13 5.30 17.06 53.20
CA MET A 13 5.69 15.73 52.71
C MET A 13 7.19 15.63 52.42
N PHE A 14 7.83 14.54 52.86
CA PHE A 14 9.22 14.25 52.50
C PHE A 14 9.30 13.68 51.08
N ILE A 15 10.00 14.36 50.18
CA ILE A 15 10.09 13.98 48.77
C ILE A 15 11.20 12.93 48.56
N GLY A 16 10.78 11.71 48.25
CA GLY A 16 11.64 10.62 47.77
C GLY A 16 11.53 10.36 46.26
N THR A 17 12.48 9.61 45.69
CA THR A 17 12.53 9.21 44.27
C THR A 17 11.27 8.50 43.79
N GLN A 18 10.61 7.76 44.69
CA GLN A 18 9.38 7.01 44.42
C GLN A 18 8.23 7.93 44.00
N HIS A 19 8.18 9.17 44.50
CA HIS A 19 7.14 10.13 44.11
C HIS A 19 7.29 10.52 42.64
N PHE A 20 8.51 10.81 42.18
CA PHE A 20 8.77 11.13 40.78
C PHE A 20 8.51 9.92 39.88
N GLN A 21 9.01 8.73 40.24
CA GLN A 21 8.76 7.50 39.49
C GLN A 21 7.27 7.13 39.39
N GLN A 22 6.48 7.37 40.45
CA GLN A 22 5.04 7.14 40.43
C GLN A 22 4.30 8.22 39.61
N GLN A 23 4.74 9.47 39.70
CA GLN A 23 4.21 10.57 38.90
C GLN A 23 4.44 10.34 37.40
N ASP A 24 5.64 9.92 37.01
CA ASP A 24 5.98 9.61 35.62
C ASP A 24 5.12 8.45 35.09
N ARG A 25 5.02 7.34 35.84
CA ARG A 25 4.14 6.21 35.47
C ARG A 25 2.67 6.61 35.32
N TYR A 26 2.15 7.45 36.22
CA TYR A 26 0.78 7.96 36.11
C TYR A 26 0.59 8.78 34.83
N LEU A 27 1.52 9.69 34.53
CA LEU A 27 1.46 10.55 33.34
C LEU A 27 1.60 9.74 32.05
N GLU A 28 2.58 8.84 31.97
CA GLU A 28 2.77 7.94 30.83
C GLU A 28 1.52 7.09 30.57
N ASN A 29 0.95 6.49 31.63
CA ASN A 29 -0.25 5.69 31.51
C ASN A 29 -1.48 6.52 31.11
N LEU A 30 -1.59 7.76 31.60
CA LEU A 30 -2.65 8.67 31.19
C LEU A 30 -2.55 9.02 29.70
N ILE A 31 -1.34 9.28 29.21
CA ILE A 31 -1.07 9.56 27.79
C ILE A 31 -1.39 8.33 26.94
N ASP A 32 -0.87 7.14 27.29
CA ASP A 32 -1.17 5.91 26.55
C ASP A 32 -2.68 5.61 26.53
N ALA A 33 -3.35 5.67 27.68
CA ALA A 33 -4.79 5.40 27.78
C ALA A 33 -5.65 6.39 26.96
N ARG A 34 -5.18 7.63 26.77
CA ARG A 34 -5.86 8.64 25.95
C ARG A 34 -5.57 8.47 24.46
N SER A 35 -4.35 8.06 24.10
CA SER A 35 -3.89 7.99 22.71
C SER A 35 -4.23 6.65 22.04
N ARG A 36 -4.13 5.55 22.77
CA ARG A 36 -4.33 4.18 22.26
C ARG A 36 -5.69 3.96 21.56
N PRO A 37 -6.81 4.54 22.02
CA PRO A 37 -8.10 4.39 21.33
C PRO A 37 -8.23 5.19 20.02
N LEU A 38 -7.32 6.12 19.73
CA LEU A 38 -7.42 7.02 18.57
C LEU A 38 -7.08 6.33 17.25
N SER A 39 -6.33 5.24 17.28
CA SER A 39 -5.91 4.50 16.10
C SER A 39 -5.80 3.02 16.42
N ALA A 40 -6.49 2.19 15.64
CA ALA A 40 -6.25 0.76 15.64
C ALA A 40 -4.84 0.50 15.10
N ALA A 41 -4.09 -0.36 15.79
CA ALA A 41 -2.74 -0.72 15.40
C ALA A 41 -1.73 0.44 15.33
N GLY A 42 -1.82 1.41 16.24
CA GLY A 42 -0.94 2.58 16.29
C GLY A 42 0.51 2.31 16.74
N TRP A 43 1.09 1.15 16.45
CA TRP A 43 2.50 0.82 16.72
C TRP A 43 3.28 0.64 15.42
N GLY A 44 4.58 0.38 15.50
CA GLY A 44 5.44 0.16 14.33
C GLY A 44 6.46 1.27 14.08
N PHE A 45 7.12 1.18 12.93
CA PHE A 45 8.20 2.09 12.53
C PHE A 45 7.67 3.29 11.74
N SER A 46 8.10 4.49 12.12
CA SER A 46 8.01 5.71 11.31
C SER A 46 9.32 6.02 10.58
N GLU A 47 10.41 5.36 10.96
CA GLU A 47 11.70 5.36 10.27
C GLU A 47 12.41 4.03 10.54
N LEU A 48 13.07 3.45 9.54
CA LEU A 48 13.88 2.26 9.69
C LEU A 48 15.03 2.21 8.67
N LEU A 49 16.27 2.21 9.16
CA LEU A 49 17.47 2.06 8.36
C LEU A 49 18.42 1.00 8.96
N ILE A 50 18.70 -0.02 8.18
CA ILE A 50 19.60 -1.14 8.54
C ILE A 50 20.99 -0.91 7.96
N ASP A 51 22.01 -1.32 8.72
CA ASP A 51 23.42 -1.23 8.31
C ASP A 51 23.76 -2.28 7.25
N GLN A 52 23.90 -1.84 6.00
CA GLN A 52 24.25 -2.71 4.87
C GLN A 52 25.68 -3.27 4.96
N GLY A 53 26.60 -2.55 5.60
CA GLY A 53 27.99 -2.97 5.76
C GLY A 53 28.14 -4.11 6.76
N LEU A 54 27.36 -4.09 7.85
CA LEU A 54 27.32 -5.18 8.82
C LEU A 54 26.55 -6.40 8.31
N LEU A 55 25.53 -6.21 7.47
CA LEU A 55 24.84 -7.33 6.80
C LEU A 55 25.82 -8.17 5.98
N ALA A 56 26.75 -7.54 5.25
CA ALA A 56 27.80 -8.22 4.50
C ALA A 56 28.74 -9.06 5.38
N GLN A 57 28.79 -8.81 6.69
CA GLN A 57 29.63 -9.49 7.66
C GLN A 57 28.88 -10.54 8.50
N GLY A 58 27.60 -10.81 8.20
CA GLY A 58 26.80 -11.77 8.97
C GLY A 58 26.06 -11.19 10.16
N LYS A 59 26.04 -9.86 10.31
CA LYS A 59 25.46 -9.18 11.48
C LYS A 59 24.32 -8.26 11.08
N LEU A 60 23.29 -8.20 11.92
CA LEU A 60 22.21 -7.23 11.79
C LEU A 60 22.45 -6.07 12.76
N ALA A 61 22.43 -4.85 12.26
CA ALA A 61 22.49 -3.64 13.07
C ALA A 61 21.55 -2.56 12.53
N ILE A 62 21.08 -1.71 13.43
CA ILE A 62 20.22 -0.58 13.10
C ILE A 62 21.09 0.68 13.07
N VAL A 63 21.02 1.44 11.97
CA VAL A 63 21.66 2.75 11.83
C VAL A 63 20.76 3.83 12.46
N SER A 64 19.49 3.84 12.06
CA SER A 64 18.45 4.68 12.66
C SER A 64 17.12 3.95 12.65
N ALA A 65 16.31 4.18 13.68
CA ALA A 65 14.94 3.71 13.72
C ALA A 65 14.12 4.56 14.69
N ARG A 66 12.90 4.87 14.30
CA ARG A 66 11.96 5.63 15.12
C ARG A 66 10.59 4.98 15.03
N GLY A 67 9.86 4.99 16.13
CA GLY A 67 8.51 4.41 16.14
C GLY A 67 7.90 4.30 17.51
N LEU A 68 6.88 3.45 17.59
CA LEU A 68 6.16 3.10 18.80
C LEU A 68 6.11 1.59 18.97
N LEU A 69 6.45 1.08 20.14
CA LEU A 69 6.29 -0.33 20.49
C LEU A 69 4.82 -0.66 20.80
N PRO A 70 4.38 -1.93 20.72
CA PRO A 70 2.98 -2.31 21.01
C PRO A 70 2.51 -2.05 22.45
N ASP A 71 3.44 -1.81 23.38
CA ASP A 71 3.15 -1.41 24.76
C ASP A 71 2.99 0.12 24.94
N GLY A 72 3.01 0.89 23.85
CA GLY A 72 2.87 2.34 23.84
C GLY A 72 4.18 3.11 24.05
N THR A 73 5.33 2.42 24.12
CA THR A 73 6.61 3.09 24.37
C THR A 73 7.20 3.65 23.08
N PRO A 74 7.45 4.97 22.98
CA PRO A 74 8.17 5.54 21.85
C PRO A 74 9.68 5.25 21.95
N PHE A 75 10.33 5.13 20.80
CA PHE A 75 11.79 5.00 20.68
C PHE A 75 12.33 5.82 19.51
N ASN A 76 13.59 6.22 19.61
CA ASN A 76 14.28 7.05 18.61
C ASN A 76 15.80 6.81 18.64
N ILE A 77 16.26 5.92 17.76
CA ILE A 77 17.67 5.54 17.58
C ILE A 77 18.28 6.37 16.43
N PRO A 78 19.47 6.98 16.60
CA PRO A 78 20.32 7.01 17.79
C PRO A 78 20.12 8.27 18.67
N HIS A 79 19.05 9.05 18.44
CA HIS A 79 18.93 10.39 18.99
C HIS A 79 18.62 10.40 20.50
N ASP A 80 17.51 9.75 20.88
CA ASP A 80 17.11 9.64 22.30
C ASP A 80 17.59 8.31 22.91
N ASP A 81 17.79 7.30 22.07
CA ASP A 81 18.08 5.92 22.47
C ASP A 81 19.36 5.40 21.82
N LEU A 82 20.07 4.54 22.56
CA LEU A 82 21.24 3.86 22.02
C LEU A 82 20.82 2.79 21.00
N PRO A 83 21.56 2.64 19.89
CA PRO A 83 21.34 1.52 18.99
C PRO A 83 21.57 0.21 19.75
N PRO A 84 20.69 -0.81 19.56
CA PRO A 84 20.89 -2.11 20.17
C PRO A 84 22.20 -2.73 19.68
N SER A 85 22.80 -3.61 20.49
CA SER A 85 23.99 -4.34 20.07
C SER A 85 23.73 -5.13 18.78
N PRO A 86 24.64 -5.09 17.79
CA PRO A 86 24.49 -5.85 16.56
C PRO A 86 24.27 -7.35 16.86
N LEU A 87 23.28 -7.94 16.19
CA LEU A 87 22.95 -9.35 16.34
C LEU A 87 23.74 -10.17 15.33
N ASP A 88 24.54 -11.14 15.81
CA ASP A 88 25.12 -12.17 14.96
C ASP A 88 24.07 -13.23 14.68
N ILE A 89 23.78 -13.47 13.40
CA ILE A 89 22.73 -14.40 12.99
C ILE A 89 23.34 -15.80 12.83
N ASP A 90 22.75 -16.77 13.53
CA ASP A 90 23.09 -18.19 13.41
C ASP A 90 22.95 -18.66 11.95
N ASP A 91 23.91 -19.45 11.48
CA ASP A 91 23.94 -20.05 10.13
C ASP A 91 22.69 -20.91 9.85
N ASN A 92 22.02 -21.39 10.90
CA ASN A 92 20.81 -22.18 10.81
C ASN A 92 19.51 -21.36 10.68
N LEU A 93 19.57 -20.03 10.82
CA LEU A 93 18.38 -19.19 10.68
C LEU A 93 18.06 -18.96 9.20
N ARG A 94 17.07 -19.70 8.70
CA ARG A 94 16.48 -19.53 7.36
C ARG A 94 15.01 -19.15 7.47
N ASP A 95 14.60 -18.22 6.64
CA ASP A 95 13.24 -17.62 6.63
C ASP A 95 12.78 -17.16 8.03
N GLY A 96 13.72 -16.70 8.86
CA GLY A 96 13.51 -16.36 10.26
C GLY A 96 13.27 -14.88 10.48
N LEU A 97 12.38 -14.53 11.40
CA LEU A 97 12.11 -13.14 11.76
C LEU A 97 13.00 -12.67 12.91
N VAL A 98 13.58 -11.49 12.75
CA VAL A 98 14.29 -10.75 13.81
C VAL A 98 13.39 -9.62 14.28
N TYR A 99 13.43 -9.32 15.57
CA TYR A 99 12.55 -8.37 16.25
C TYR A 99 13.38 -7.28 16.93
N LEU A 100 12.87 -6.05 16.91
CA LEU A 100 13.26 -5.02 17.87
C LEU A 100 12.42 -5.20 19.12
N ALA A 101 13.04 -5.29 20.29
CA ALA A 101 12.39 -5.67 21.53
C ALA A 101 12.76 -4.76 22.71
N LEU A 102 11.79 -4.58 23.62
CA LEU A 102 11.97 -3.95 24.92
C LEU A 102 11.21 -4.74 25.99
N PRO A 103 11.80 -5.05 27.16
CA PRO A 103 11.10 -5.79 28.21
C PRO A 103 9.81 -5.11 28.64
N LEU A 104 8.72 -5.85 28.89
CA LEU A 104 7.46 -5.29 29.36
C LEU A 104 7.60 -4.63 30.74
N LYS A 105 6.79 -3.58 31.01
CA LYS A 105 6.75 -2.94 32.34
C LYS A 105 6.28 -3.95 33.40
N ARG A 106 7.07 -4.15 34.46
CA ARG A 106 6.81 -5.14 35.52
C ARG A 106 6.77 -4.53 36.90
N ALA A 107 5.79 -4.99 37.68
CA ALA A 107 5.60 -4.48 39.01
C ALA A 107 6.69 -4.94 39.99
N GLY A 108 7.39 -4.02 40.66
CA GLY A 108 8.37 -4.33 41.70
C GLY A 108 9.73 -4.84 41.18
N ALA A 109 9.96 -4.80 39.88
CA ALA A 109 11.25 -5.11 39.27
C ALA A 109 12.09 -3.84 39.09
N ARG A 110 13.42 -3.98 39.18
CA ARG A 110 14.36 -2.92 38.77
C ARG A 110 14.23 -2.72 37.26
N ASP A 111 13.88 -1.52 36.84
CA ASP A 111 13.62 -1.17 35.44
C ASP A 111 14.79 -0.42 34.77
N THR A 112 15.80 -0.03 35.53
CA THR A 112 16.94 0.76 35.07
C THR A 112 18.27 0.15 35.52
N VAL A 113 19.21 -0.02 34.60
CA VAL A 113 20.59 -0.47 34.85
C VAL A 113 21.58 0.62 34.47
N ASP A 114 22.80 0.57 35.00
CA ASP A 114 23.85 1.51 34.61
C ASP A 114 24.48 1.10 33.27
N GLU A 115 25.06 2.07 32.56
CA GLU A 115 25.81 1.77 31.33
C GLU A 115 26.94 0.75 31.58
N GLY A 116 26.94 -0.34 30.80
CA GLY A 116 27.88 -1.46 30.93
C GLY A 116 27.41 -2.60 31.82
N GLU A 117 26.33 -2.41 32.59
CA GLU A 117 25.68 -3.51 33.33
C GLU A 117 24.83 -4.38 32.40
N ALA A 118 24.69 -5.68 32.73
CA ALA A 118 23.85 -6.59 31.98
C ALA A 118 22.38 -6.16 32.03
N LEU A 119 21.73 -6.08 30.86
CA LEU A 119 20.40 -5.50 30.73
C LEU A 119 19.28 -6.30 31.44
N HIS A 120 19.43 -7.61 31.64
CA HIS A 120 18.44 -8.49 32.30
C HIS A 120 16.97 -8.17 31.91
N GLY A 121 16.13 -7.72 32.84
CA GLY A 121 14.76 -7.26 32.60
C GLY A 121 14.58 -5.74 32.57
N ALA A 122 15.68 -4.98 32.57
CA ALA A 122 15.66 -3.53 32.58
C ALA A 122 15.19 -2.96 31.25
N ARG A 123 14.41 -1.89 31.35
CA ARG A 123 13.87 -1.12 30.24
C ARG A 123 14.72 0.11 29.93
N TYR A 124 15.53 0.56 30.87
CA TYR A 124 16.37 1.73 30.70
C TYR A 124 17.83 1.44 31.01
N VAL A 125 18.72 2.11 30.26
CA VAL A 125 20.15 2.22 30.56
C VAL A 125 20.42 3.65 30.98
N SER A 126 20.93 3.82 32.20
CA SER A 126 21.30 5.11 32.77
C SER A 126 22.67 5.54 32.28
N ARG A 127 22.76 6.78 31.79
CA ARG A 127 24.00 7.45 31.41
C ARG A 127 24.02 8.87 31.96
N VAL A 128 25.15 9.24 32.58
CA VAL A 128 25.36 10.63 33.03
C VAL A 128 25.64 11.53 31.82
N SER A 129 24.85 12.58 31.68
CA SER A 129 24.97 13.59 30.62
C SER A 129 24.98 15.00 31.22
N GLU A 130 25.76 15.90 30.61
CA GLU A 130 25.80 17.32 30.99
C GLU A 130 24.59 18.07 30.43
N VAL A 131 23.58 18.31 31.27
CA VAL A 131 22.34 19.00 30.91
C VAL A 131 22.49 20.49 31.15
N ARG A 132 22.22 21.30 30.13
CA ARG A 132 22.24 22.76 30.22
C ARG A 132 20.99 23.27 30.94
N ASP A 133 21.16 24.29 31.78
CA ASP A 133 20.05 25.09 32.27
C ASP A 133 19.65 26.14 31.22
N ASP A 134 18.51 25.93 30.57
CA ASP A 134 18.00 26.82 29.52
C ASP A 134 17.49 28.17 30.06
N ASN A 135 17.29 28.31 31.37
CA ASN A 135 16.89 29.57 31.99
C ASN A 135 18.11 30.42 32.41
N ALA A 136 19.30 29.83 32.44
CA ALA A 136 20.51 30.53 32.82
C ALA A 136 21.03 31.43 31.67
N PRO A 137 21.39 32.70 31.96
CA PRO A 137 21.89 33.62 30.94
C PRO A 137 23.31 33.29 30.44
N PHE A 138 24.02 32.36 31.09
CA PHE A 138 25.36 31.90 30.74
C PHE A 138 25.38 30.37 30.62
N GLU A 139 26.47 29.83 30.06
CA GLU A 139 26.62 28.37 29.95
C GLU A 139 26.75 27.75 31.35
N ASN A 140 25.64 27.20 31.83
CA ASN A 140 25.53 26.47 33.09
C ASN A 140 25.05 25.05 32.78
N ARG A 141 25.82 24.05 33.19
CA ARG A 141 25.54 22.62 32.95
C ARG A 141 25.67 21.86 34.26
N ALA A 142 24.86 20.81 34.40
CA ALA A 142 24.95 19.88 35.51
C ALA A 142 24.95 18.43 35.01
N PRO A 143 25.72 17.54 35.64
CA PRO A 143 25.66 16.12 35.36
C PRO A 143 24.32 15.56 35.84
N VAL A 144 23.55 14.97 34.92
CA VAL A 144 22.27 14.31 35.20
C VAL A 144 22.28 12.90 34.62
N ALA A 145 21.87 11.92 35.42
CA ALA A 145 21.68 10.55 34.96
C ALA A 145 20.38 10.45 34.14
N LEU A 146 20.50 10.24 32.83
CA LEU A 146 19.39 10.12 31.89
C LEU A 146 19.20 8.66 31.47
N GLY A 147 17.95 8.23 31.31
CA GLY A 147 17.59 6.88 30.88
C GLY A 147 17.31 6.81 29.38
N SER A 148 18.06 5.98 28.66
CA SER A 148 17.78 5.58 27.27
C SER A 148 17.11 4.21 27.24
N ARG A 149 16.28 3.87 26.25
CA ARG A 149 15.62 2.55 26.22
C ARG A 149 16.65 1.45 25.98
N ALA A 150 16.56 0.38 26.77
CA ALA A 150 17.39 -0.82 26.69
C ALA A 150 16.92 -1.76 25.57
N LEU A 151 16.89 -1.24 24.33
CA LEU A 151 16.42 -1.93 23.14
C LEU A 151 17.33 -3.11 22.77
N ARG A 152 16.74 -4.17 22.19
CA ARG A 152 17.44 -5.42 21.84
C ARG A 152 16.99 -5.94 20.48
N LEU A 153 17.89 -6.63 19.82
CA LEU A 153 17.58 -7.46 18.66
C LEU A 153 17.40 -8.90 19.12
N LEU A 154 16.22 -9.46 18.90
CA LEU A 154 15.86 -10.82 19.32
C LEU A 154 15.34 -11.64 18.14
N THR A 155 15.41 -12.96 18.28
CA THR A 155 14.80 -13.95 17.39
C THR A 155 13.71 -14.72 18.15
N ALA A 156 12.92 -15.54 17.45
CA ALA A 156 11.92 -16.40 18.09
C ALA A 156 12.52 -17.35 19.16
N ARG A 157 13.82 -17.68 19.06
CA ARG A 157 14.50 -18.57 20.02
C ARG A 157 14.74 -17.93 21.38
N ASP A 158 14.72 -16.61 21.46
CA ASP A 158 15.03 -15.86 22.69
C ASP A 158 13.84 -15.76 23.65
N GLY A 159 12.65 -16.20 23.23
CA GLY A 159 11.42 -16.11 24.03
C GLY A 159 10.87 -14.68 24.08
N LEU A 160 9.85 -14.41 23.27
CA LEU A 160 9.34 -13.04 23.06
C LEU A 160 8.25 -12.61 24.05
N SER A 161 7.72 -13.50 24.88
CA SER A 161 6.54 -13.25 25.74
C SER A 161 6.75 -12.12 26.76
N ASP A 162 8.00 -11.87 27.13
CA ASP A 162 8.38 -10.90 28.15
C ASP A 162 8.70 -9.53 27.58
N TYR A 163 8.51 -9.35 26.27
CA TYR A 163 8.92 -8.17 25.52
C TYR A 163 7.76 -7.58 24.73
N ALA A 164 7.73 -6.26 24.64
CA ALA A 164 7.07 -5.57 23.54
C ALA A 164 7.99 -5.69 22.32
N THR A 165 7.47 -6.23 21.22
CA THR A 165 8.29 -6.56 20.04
C THR A 165 7.70 -5.99 18.77
N LEU A 166 8.58 -5.54 17.86
CA LEU A 166 8.24 -5.21 16.48
C LEU A 166 9.04 -6.12 15.57
N GLY A 167 8.37 -6.78 14.62
CA GLY A 167 9.07 -7.47 13.55
C GLY A 167 9.92 -6.47 12.76
N LEU A 168 11.22 -6.75 12.66
CA LEU A 168 12.21 -5.81 12.13
C LEU A 168 12.56 -6.15 10.68
N VAL A 169 13.08 -7.37 10.48
CA VAL A 169 13.46 -7.90 9.17
C VAL A 169 13.30 -9.41 9.16
N ARG A 170 13.00 -9.98 8.00
CA ARG A 170 13.06 -11.42 7.76
C ARG A 170 14.38 -11.78 7.08
N VAL A 171 15.14 -12.69 7.68
CA VAL A 171 16.37 -13.25 7.12
C VAL A 171 15.98 -14.40 6.20
N LYS A 172 16.28 -14.27 4.90
CA LYS A 172 16.07 -15.34 3.93
C LYS A 172 17.11 -16.44 4.12
N GLU A 173 18.38 -16.06 4.08
CA GLU A 173 19.50 -16.96 4.31
C GLU A 173 20.77 -16.19 4.72
N LYS A 174 21.70 -16.92 5.31
CA LYS A 174 23.11 -16.51 5.42
C LYS A 174 23.91 -17.27 4.38
N ARG A 175 24.59 -16.54 3.49
CA ARG A 175 25.37 -17.12 2.39
C ARG A 175 26.69 -17.71 2.88
N ALA A 176 27.35 -18.47 2.01
CA ALA A 176 28.65 -19.08 2.31
C ALA A 176 29.77 -18.06 2.57
N ASP A 177 29.65 -16.84 2.03
CA ASP A 177 30.53 -15.70 2.30
C ASP A 177 30.21 -14.97 3.62
N ARG A 178 29.28 -15.52 4.42
CA ARG A 178 28.68 -14.97 5.65
C ARG A 178 27.74 -13.79 5.45
N ALA A 179 27.51 -13.31 4.23
CA ALA A 179 26.59 -12.20 4.01
C ALA A 179 25.15 -12.62 4.34
N LEU A 180 24.42 -11.77 5.06
CA LEU A 180 23.00 -11.94 5.32
C LEU A 180 22.18 -11.42 4.15
N VAL A 181 21.29 -12.27 3.66
CA VAL A 181 20.29 -11.91 2.65
C VAL A 181 18.96 -11.74 3.36
N LEU A 182 18.44 -10.51 3.30
CA LEU A 182 17.11 -10.20 3.82
C LEU A 182 16.05 -10.50 2.75
N ASP A 183 14.83 -10.81 3.20
CA ASP A 183 13.67 -10.90 2.33
C ASP A 183 13.11 -9.49 2.06
N ASP A 184 13.38 -8.97 0.87
CA ASP A 184 12.90 -7.63 0.44
C ASP A 184 11.37 -7.53 0.32
N SER A 185 10.65 -8.66 0.33
CA SER A 185 9.19 -8.67 0.32
C SER A 185 8.59 -8.48 1.71
N TYR A 186 9.36 -8.74 2.78
CA TYR A 186 8.90 -8.57 4.14
C TYR A 186 8.63 -7.09 4.44
N ILE A 187 7.45 -6.82 5.00
CA ILE A 187 7.04 -5.48 5.42
C ILE A 187 6.84 -5.50 6.94
N PRO A 188 7.63 -4.74 7.73
CA PRO A 188 7.45 -4.65 9.17
C PRO A 188 6.14 -3.90 9.53
N PRO A 189 5.71 -3.87 10.81
CA PRO A 189 4.64 -2.98 11.24
C PRO A 189 5.06 -1.51 11.06
N LEU A 190 4.21 -0.66 10.48
CA LEU A 190 4.57 0.71 10.08
C LEU A 190 3.56 1.74 10.53
N LEU A 191 4.05 2.92 10.90
CA LEU A 191 3.24 4.11 11.16
C LEU A 191 3.07 4.99 9.91
N ASP A 192 3.94 4.81 8.91
CA ASP A 192 3.86 5.49 7.61
C ASP A 192 4.19 4.51 6.47
N VAL A 193 3.28 4.41 5.50
CA VAL A 193 3.43 3.64 4.26
C VAL A 193 4.72 3.99 3.52
N ALA A 194 5.19 5.25 3.61
CA ALA A 194 6.40 5.71 2.94
C ALA A 194 7.70 5.03 3.44
N VAL A 195 7.69 4.44 4.63
CA VAL A 195 8.86 3.78 5.23
C VAL A 195 9.21 2.47 4.51
N SER A 196 8.22 1.79 3.95
CA SER A 196 8.43 0.54 3.21
C SER A 196 8.55 0.80 1.71
N LYS A 197 9.67 0.36 1.11
CA LYS A 197 9.88 0.45 -0.34
C LYS A 197 8.79 -0.30 -1.13
N PRO A 198 8.43 -1.55 -0.80
CA PRO A 198 7.31 -2.24 -1.46
C PRO A 198 6.00 -1.44 -1.45
N LEU A 199 5.58 -0.94 -0.29
CA LEU A 199 4.30 -0.22 -0.19
C LEU A 199 4.34 1.15 -0.85
N ALA A 200 5.45 1.88 -0.75
CA ALA A 200 5.64 3.16 -1.44
C ALA A 200 5.62 2.99 -2.97
N ALA A 201 6.24 1.93 -3.49
CA ALA A 201 6.19 1.60 -4.92
C ALA A 201 4.76 1.26 -5.36
N MET A 202 4.05 0.43 -4.59
CA MET A 202 2.64 0.08 -4.85
C MET A 202 1.74 1.31 -4.87
N ARG A 203 1.94 2.25 -3.94
CA ARG A 203 1.20 3.53 -3.87
C ARG A 203 1.39 4.36 -5.16
N SER A 204 2.62 4.48 -5.65
CA SER A 204 2.92 5.20 -6.89
C SER A 204 2.37 4.50 -8.13
N GLU A 205 2.47 3.16 -8.17
CA GLU A 205 2.00 2.35 -9.29
C GLU A 205 0.48 2.45 -9.48
N LEU A 206 -0.28 2.30 -8.38
CA LEU A 206 -1.75 2.39 -8.43
C LEU A 206 -2.24 3.74 -8.93
N LEU A 207 -1.59 4.84 -8.53
CA LEU A 207 -1.92 6.18 -9.01
C LEU A 207 -1.69 6.30 -10.52
N GLY A 208 -0.55 5.77 -11.02
CA GLY A 208 -0.26 5.73 -12.45
C GLY A 208 -1.28 4.91 -13.25
N LEU A 209 -1.66 3.74 -12.74
CA LEU A 209 -2.68 2.89 -13.36
C LEU A 209 -4.05 3.58 -13.39
N LEU A 210 -4.47 4.23 -12.30
CA LEU A 210 -5.72 4.99 -12.28
C LEU A 210 -5.70 6.16 -13.26
N HIS A 211 -4.59 6.88 -13.35
CA HIS A 211 -4.46 7.99 -14.29
C HIS A 211 -4.59 7.52 -15.74
N GLN A 212 -3.83 6.50 -16.14
CA GLN A 212 -3.92 5.92 -17.48
C GLN A 212 -5.35 5.43 -17.79
N ARG A 213 -6.04 4.90 -16.78
CA ARG A 213 -7.43 4.45 -16.89
C ARG A 213 -8.42 5.58 -17.08
N GLY A 214 -8.27 6.65 -16.32
CA GLY A 214 -9.12 7.84 -16.43
C GLY A 214 -9.09 8.41 -17.83
N GLU A 215 -7.88 8.61 -18.38
CA GLU A 215 -7.69 9.15 -19.74
C GLU A 215 -8.31 8.25 -20.82
N ALA A 216 -8.08 6.93 -20.73
CA ALA A 216 -8.61 5.99 -21.71
C ALA A 216 -10.15 5.93 -21.70
N LEU A 217 -10.77 5.93 -20.52
CA LEU A 217 -12.22 5.90 -20.37
C LEU A 217 -12.87 7.23 -20.74
N ALA A 218 -12.28 8.36 -20.38
CA ALA A 218 -12.76 9.68 -20.76
C ALA A 218 -12.81 9.83 -22.29
N GLY A 219 -11.76 9.41 -22.99
CA GLY A 219 -11.73 9.42 -24.46
C GLY A 219 -12.82 8.54 -25.08
N ARG A 220 -13.05 7.33 -24.54
CA ARG A 220 -14.09 6.40 -25.02
C ARG A 220 -15.50 6.94 -24.83
N VAL A 221 -15.76 7.52 -23.66
CA VAL A 221 -17.05 8.11 -23.30
C VAL A 221 -17.38 9.29 -24.22
N VAL A 222 -16.42 10.17 -24.52
CA VAL A 222 -16.63 11.31 -25.43
C VAL A 222 -16.88 10.86 -26.87
N ALA A 223 -16.24 9.78 -27.32
CA ALA A 223 -16.39 9.23 -28.67
C ALA A 223 -17.70 8.42 -28.86
N SER A 224 -18.32 7.97 -27.78
CA SER A 224 -19.55 7.17 -27.81
C SER A 224 -20.76 8.10 -27.80
N GLY A 225 -21.56 8.08 -28.87
CA GLY A 225 -22.80 8.87 -28.99
C GLY A 225 -24.05 8.03 -29.30
N ALA A 226 -23.94 6.70 -29.22
CA ALA A 226 -24.94 5.78 -29.76
C ALA A 226 -26.00 5.34 -28.74
N GLY A 227 -25.78 5.53 -27.43
CA GLY A 227 -26.69 5.12 -26.37
C GLY A 227 -26.74 3.59 -26.21
N GLY A 228 -26.31 3.07 -25.07
CA GLY A 228 -26.42 1.63 -24.78
C GLY A 228 -25.90 1.21 -23.39
N ALA A 229 -26.15 -0.04 -23.02
CA ALA A 229 -25.75 -0.58 -21.71
C ALA A 229 -24.22 -0.61 -21.49
N SER A 230 -23.43 -0.79 -22.56
CA SER A 230 -21.96 -0.74 -22.49
C SER A 230 -21.46 0.66 -22.16
N GLU A 231 -22.11 1.69 -22.71
CA GLU A 231 -21.75 3.09 -22.48
C GLU A 231 -22.01 3.47 -21.02
N ILE A 232 -23.14 3.03 -20.45
CA ILE A 232 -23.45 3.22 -19.02
C ILE A 232 -22.38 2.56 -18.14
N ALA A 233 -21.91 1.37 -18.49
CA ALA A 233 -20.85 0.69 -17.74
C ALA A 233 -19.51 1.46 -17.81
N ASP A 234 -19.13 1.96 -18.98
CA ASP A 234 -17.95 2.82 -19.15
C ASP A 234 -18.07 4.12 -18.33
N PHE A 235 -19.25 4.75 -18.32
CA PHE A 235 -19.53 5.93 -17.48
C PHE A 235 -19.40 5.62 -15.98
N MET A 236 -19.98 4.51 -15.51
CA MET A 236 -19.89 4.12 -14.10
C MET A 236 -18.45 3.82 -13.68
N LEU A 237 -17.68 3.15 -14.56
CA LEU A 237 -16.27 2.88 -14.33
C LEU A 237 -15.44 4.16 -14.34
N LEU A 238 -15.72 5.09 -15.26
CA LEU A 238 -15.06 6.40 -15.28
C LEU A 238 -15.39 7.20 -14.01
N GLN A 239 -16.63 7.16 -13.53
CA GLN A 239 -17.03 7.79 -12.27
C GLN A 239 -16.26 7.20 -11.07
N LEU A 240 -16.09 5.87 -11.03
CA LEU A 240 -15.26 5.20 -10.03
C LEU A 240 -13.82 5.72 -10.07
N VAL A 241 -13.19 5.75 -11.25
CA VAL A 241 -11.81 6.22 -11.41
C VAL A 241 -11.67 7.70 -11.03
N ASN A 242 -12.61 8.55 -11.47
CA ASN A 242 -12.61 9.99 -11.17
C ASN A 242 -12.78 10.30 -9.68
N ARG A 243 -13.36 9.38 -8.91
CA ARG A 243 -13.42 9.47 -7.44
C ARG A 243 -12.12 8.94 -6.80
N ALA A 244 -11.62 7.81 -7.28
CA ALA A 244 -10.49 7.11 -6.69
C ALA A 244 -9.14 7.83 -6.92
N GLN A 245 -8.90 8.35 -8.13
CA GLN A 245 -7.64 9.00 -8.51
C GLN A 245 -7.30 10.20 -7.61
N PRO A 246 -8.16 11.23 -7.45
CA PRO A 246 -7.83 12.38 -6.60
C PRO A 246 -7.69 12.00 -5.12
N LEU A 247 -8.43 10.98 -4.65
CA LEU A 247 -8.27 10.45 -3.29
C LEU A 247 -6.88 9.82 -3.11
N LEU A 248 -6.46 8.93 -4.02
CA LEU A 248 -5.12 8.34 -3.93
C LEU A 248 -4.01 9.37 -4.12
N GLU A 249 -4.22 10.41 -4.94
CA GLU A 249 -3.30 11.53 -5.08
C GLU A 249 -3.12 12.27 -3.74
N HIS A 250 -4.23 12.58 -3.04
CA HIS A 250 -4.18 13.17 -1.71
C HIS A 250 -3.45 12.26 -0.71
N LEU A 251 -3.79 10.96 -0.65
CA LEU A 251 -3.13 10.02 0.25
C LEU A 251 -1.64 9.88 -0.04
N ASN A 252 -1.22 9.95 -1.30
CA ASN A 252 0.19 9.89 -1.72
C ASN A 252 1.00 11.11 -1.21
N GLN A 253 0.35 12.23 -0.91
CA GLN A 253 0.97 13.44 -0.34
C GLN A 253 1.00 13.44 1.20
N LEU A 254 0.26 12.54 1.86
CA LEU A 254 0.28 12.45 3.31
C LEU A 254 1.56 11.73 3.78
N SER A 255 2.26 12.36 4.72
CA SER A 255 3.27 11.72 5.57
C SER A 255 3.14 12.31 6.98
N PRO A 256 2.71 11.52 7.98
CA PRO A 256 2.50 10.07 7.90
C PRO A 256 1.17 9.66 7.24
N LEU A 257 1.19 8.60 6.42
CA LEU A 257 0.00 7.85 6.02
C LEU A 257 -0.01 6.48 6.71
N HIS A 258 -0.91 6.27 7.67
CA HIS A 258 -1.01 4.98 8.36
C HIS A 258 -1.44 3.85 7.38
N PRO A 259 -0.83 2.66 7.43
CA PRO A 259 -1.15 1.58 6.49
C PRO A 259 -2.59 1.08 6.60
N GLU A 260 -3.21 1.10 7.77
CA GLU A 260 -4.63 0.69 7.91
C GLU A 260 -5.55 1.60 7.09
N ARG A 261 -5.34 2.93 7.16
CA ARG A 261 -6.13 3.89 6.38
C ARG A 261 -5.94 3.64 4.88
N PHE A 262 -4.71 3.38 4.46
CA PHE A 262 -4.43 3.08 3.06
C PHE A 262 -5.10 1.76 2.63
N TYR A 263 -4.98 0.71 3.45
CA TYR A 263 -5.59 -0.59 3.21
C TYR A 263 -7.11 -0.50 3.06
N SER A 264 -7.79 0.21 3.95
CA SER A 264 -9.24 0.38 3.94
C SER A 264 -9.74 1.02 2.65
N GLU A 265 -9.02 2.02 2.12
CA GLU A 265 -9.35 2.62 0.81
C GLU A 265 -9.09 1.67 -0.36
N LEU A 266 -8.00 0.88 -0.31
CA LEU A 266 -7.70 -0.11 -1.34
C LEU A 266 -8.72 -1.25 -1.38
N VAL A 267 -9.18 -1.75 -0.22
CA VAL A 267 -10.22 -2.79 -0.14
C VAL A 267 -11.54 -2.29 -0.72
N SER A 268 -11.93 -1.05 -0.38
CA SER A 268 -13.12 -0.41 -0.93
C SER A 268 -13.03 -0.31 -2.45
N LEU A 269 -11.89 0.18 -2.96
CA LEU A 269 -11.63 0.32 -4.38
C LEU A 269 -11.65 -1.03 -5.12
N ALA A 270 -11.01 -2.05 -4.57
CA ALA A 270 -10.99 -3.39 -5.13
C ALA A 270 -12.40 -4.01 -5.16
N GLY A 271 -13.20 -3.74 -4.12
CA GLY A 271 -14.60 -4.11 -4.02
C GLY A 271 -15.44 -3.56 -5.17
N GLU A 272 -15.28 -2.27 -5.48
CA GLU A 272 -16.03 -1.64 -6.57
C GLU A 272 -15.58 -2.10 -7.96
N PHE A 273 -14.26 -2.21 -8.17
CA PHE A 273 -13.70 -2.74 -9.42
C PHE A 273 -14.18 -4.16 -9.74
N ALA A 274 -14.41 -4.99 -8.73
CA ALA A 274 -14.89 -6.35 -8.93
C ALA A 274 -16.23 -6.42 -9.68
N THR A 275 -17.06 -5.38 -9.63
CA THR A 275 -18.30 -5.27 -10.41
C THR A 275 -18.04 -5.36 -11.92
N PHE A 276 -16.88 -4.87 -12.37
CA PHE A 276 -16.50 -4.76 -13.77
C PHE A 276 -15.46 -5.81 -14.20
N SER A 277 -14.59 -6.26 -13.29
CA SER A 277 -13.49 -7.16 -13.61
C SER A 277 -13.79 -8.65 -13.38
N THR A 278 -14.78 -8.98 -12.53
CA THR A 278 -15.09 -10.38 -12.20
C THR A 278 -16.32 -10.90 -12.94
N SER A 279 -16.32 -12.20 -13.26
CA SER A 279 -17.47 -12.86 -13.92
C SER A 279 -18.71 -12.90 -13.03
N THR A 280 -18.54 -13.01 -11.71
CA THR A 280 -19.62 -13.00 -10.71
C THR A 280 -20.08 -11.59 -10.34
N ARG A 281 -19.35 -10.55 -10.77
CA ARG A 281 -19.55 -9.14 -10.41
C ARG A 281 -19.53 -8.90 -8.89
N ARG A 282 -18.79 -9.73 -8.15
CA ARG A 282 -18.64 -9.67 -6.69
C ARG A 282 -17.17 -9.81 -6.33
N PRO A 283 -16.70 -9.06 -5.31
CA PRO A 283 -15.32 -9.20 -4.88
C PRO A 283 -15.07 -10.57 -4.28
N GLN A 284 -13.82 -11.01 -4.38
CA GLN A 284 -13.31 -12.11 -3.57
C GLN A 284 -13.28 -11.71 -2.08
N GLU A 285 -13.18 -12.70 -1.20
CA GLU A 285 -12.97 -12.43 0.22
C GLU A 285 -11.53 -11.93 0.42
N PHE A 286 -11.41 -10.69 0.90
CA PHE A 286 -10.13 -10.10 1.26
C PHE A 286 -9.78 -10.42 2.72
N PRO A 287 -8.51 -10.67 3.06
CA PRO A 287 -8.11 -10.95 4.43
C PRO A 287 -8.42 -9.77 5.37
N GLY A 288 -8.61 -10.05 6.65
CA GLY A 288 -8.62 -8.99 7.68
C GLY A 288 -7.26 -8.30 7.76
N TYR A 289 -7.24 -7.01 8.06
CA TYR A 289 -6.00 -6.24 8.24
C TYR A 289 -5.19 -6.79 9.42
N GLN A 290 -3.97 -7.24 9.14
CA GLN A 290 -3.01 -7.76 10.10
C GLN A 290 -1.80 -6.82 10.13
N HIS A 291 -1.72 -5.98 11.15
CA HIS A 291 -0.69 -4.95 11.22
C HIS A 291 0.74 -5.50 11.34
N ASP A 292 0.90 -6.63 12.01
CA ASP A 292 2.18 -7.31 12.15
C ASP A 292 2.55 -8.18 10.93
N ASP A 293 1.64 -8.32 9.95
CA ASP A 293 1.86 -8.96 8.65
C ASP A 293 1.19 -8.16 7.53
N LEU A 294 1.77 -7.00 7.23
CA LEU A 294 1.27 -6.11 6.18
C LEU A 294 1.37 -6.76 4.80
N LEU A 295 2.35 -7.62 4.55
CA LEU A 295 2.47 -8.31 3.27
C LEU A 295 1.26 -9.21 3.01
N ALA A 296 0.86 -10.04 3.99
CA ALA A 296 -0.31 -10.90 3.87
C ALA A 296 -1.61 -10.10 3.69
N SER A 297 -1.70 -8.94 4.32
CA SER A 297 -2.86 -8.04 4.21
C SER A 297 -2.96 -7.41 2.82
N PHE A 298 -1.89 -6.77 2.35
CA PHE A 298 -1.93 -5.96 1.13
C PHE A 298 -1.86 -6.78 -0.16
N THR A 299 -1.17 -7.92 -0.17
CA THR A 299 -0.89 -8.67 -1.41
C THR A 299 -2.17 -9.05 -2.19
N PRO A 300 -3.21 -9.65 -1.58
CA PRO A 300 -4.39 -10.06 -2.33
C PRO A 300 -5.19 -8.88 -2.90
N VAL A 301 -5.23 -7.76 -2.18
CA VAL A 301 -5.96 -6.56 -2.59
C VAL A 301 -5.26 -5.88 -3.76
N ILE A 302 -3.93 -5.75 -3.70
CA ILE A 302 -3.13 -5.13 -4.76
C ILE A 302 -3.16 -5.97 -6.04
N GLN A 303 -3.09 -7.30 -5.92
CA GLN A 303 -3.24 -8.19 -7.07
C GLN A 303 -4.59 -7.99 -7.75
N ALA A 304 -5.70 -7.99 -6.98
CA ALA A 304 -7.03 -7.77 -7.53
C ALA A 304 -7.17 -6.39 -8.21
N LEU A 305 -6.58 -5.35 -7.63
CA LEU A 305 -6.56 -4.01 -8.24
C LEU A 305 -5.75 -3.99 -9.55
N ARG A 306 -4.56 -4.57 -9.56
CA ARG A 306 -3.73 -4.65 -10.78
C ARG A 306 -4.45 -5.40 -11.89
N GLU A 307 -5.07 -6.54 -11.59
CA GLU A 307 -5.85 -7.32 -12.55
C GLU A 307 -7.02 -6.50 -13.11
N ALA A 308 -7.82 -5.88 -12.24
CA ALA A 308 -8.95 -5.06 -12.67
C ALA A 308 -8.51 -3.86 -13.52
N LEU A 309 -7.47 -3.16 -13.09
CA LEU A 309 -6.87 -2.03 -13.81
C LEU A 309 -6.06 -2.46 -15.03
N SER A 310 -5.90 -3.75 -15.33
CA SER A 310 -5.23 -4.25 -16.54
C SER A 310 -6.23 -4.81 -17.55
N MET A 311 -7.18 -5.65 -17.13
CA MET A 311 -8.15 -6.32 -18.02
C MET A 311 -9.00 -5.35 -18.84
N LEU A 312 -9.31 -4.17 -18.30
CA LEU A 312 -10.24 -3.23 -18.93
C LEU A 312 -9.59 -2.41 -20.08
N ILE A 313 -8.29 -2.60 -20.40
CA ILE A 313 -7.51 -1.74 -21.35
C ILE A 313 -7.76 -2.27 -22.77
N ASP A 314 -8.06 -3.56 -22.89
CA ASP A 314 -8.27 -4.23 -24.17
C ASP A 314 -9.68 -3.94 -24.73
N SER A 315 -9.91 -2.73 -25.21
CA SER A 315 -10.90 -2.55 -26.27
C SER A 315 -10.34 -3.18 -27.55
N LYS A 316 -10.63 -4.46 -27.78
CA LYS A 316 -10.23 -5.23 -28.99
C LYS A 316 -10.84 -4.73 -30.31
N ALA A 317 -11.48 -3.57 -30.32
CA ALA A 317 -12.17 -3.02 -31.48
C ALA A 317 -11.74 -1.58 -31.72
N THR A 318 -11.15 -1.35 -32.89
CA THR A 318 -10.85 0.00 -33.38
C THR A 318 -12.05 0.51 -34.17
N PRO A 319 -12.71 1.61 -33.74
CA PRO A 319 -13.79 2.18 -34.52
C PRO A 319 -13.25 2.76 -35.83
N ILE A 320 -13.96 2.49 -36.94
CA ILE A 320 -13.62 3.05 -38.25
C ILE A 320 -14.75 4.04 -38.61
N PRO A 321 -14.47 5.36 -38.65
CA PRO A 321 -15.47 6.35 -38.99
C PRO A 321 -16.00 6.14 -40.40
N ILE A 322 -17.33 6.10 -40.55
CA ILE A 322 -18.01 6.01 -41.83
C ILE A 322 -18.50 7.41 -42.22
N VAL A 323 -18.01 7.91 -43.34
CA VAL A 323 -18.40 9.21 -43.91
C VAL A 323 -19.40 8.96 -45.03
N GLU A 324 -20.60 9.50 -44.88
CA GLU A 324 -21.60 9.49 -45.95
C GLU A 324 -21.18 10.40 -47.10
N LYS A 325 -21.36 9.91 -48.33
CA LYS A 325 -21.14 10.63 -49.58
C LYS A 325 -22.43 10.63 -50.40
N ALA A 326 -22.44 11.38 -51.48
CA ALA A 326 -23.59 11.46 -52.36
C ALA A 326 -23.99 10.09 -52.94
N TYR A 327 -25.29 9.95 -53.26
CA TYR A 327 -25.86 8.79 -53.95
C TYR A 327 -25.79 7.47 -53.16
N GLY A 328 -25.92 7.53 -51.83
CA GLY A 328 -25.99 6.33 -50.96
C GLY A 328 -24.65 5.63 -50.74
N VAL A 329 -23.54 6.25 -51.15
CA VAL A 329 -22.19 5.71 -50.95
C VAL A 329 -21.69 6.10 -49.57
N HIS A 330 -21.20 5.12 -48.82
CA HIS A 330 -20.58 5.31 -47.51
C HIS A 330 -19.11 4.92 -47.59
N VAL A 331 -18.22 5.77 -47.09
CA VAL A 331 -16.77 5.57 -47.17
C VAL A 331 -16.18 5.45 -45.79
N ALA A 332 -15.52 4.34 -45.51
CA ALA A 332 -14.78 4.08 -44.29
C ALA A 332 -13.28 4.03 -44.63
N MET A 333 -12.50 4.98 -44.11
CA MET A 333 -11.06 5.04 -44.37
C MET A 333 -10.29 4.25 -43.33
N LEU A 334 -9.55 3.24 -43.77
CA LEU A 334 -8.64 2.47 -42.93
C LEU A 334 -7.32 3.23 -42.80
N ALA A 335 -7.05 3.77 -41.61
CA ALA A 335 -5.78 4.44 -41.31
C ALA A 335 -4.62 3.43 -41.23
N ASP A 336 -4.89 2.24 -40.67
CA ASP A 336 -3.95 1.13 -40.60
C ASP A 336 -4.43 0.00 -41.52
N ARG A 337 -3.64 -0.31 -42.56
CA ARG A 337 -3.97 -1.37 -43.52
C ARG A 337 -3.69 -2.77 -42.97
N SER A 338 -2.87 -2.93 -41.94
CA SER A 338 -2.58 -4.23 -41.32
C SER A 338 -3.83 -4.87 -40.70
N LEU A 339 -4.83 -4.07 -40.36
CA LEU A 339 -6.14 -4.53 -39.88
C LEU A 339 -6.85 -5.44 -40.88
N LEU A 340 -6.58 -5.32 -42.18
CA LEU A 340 -7.17 -6.20 -43.19
C LEU A 340 -6.70 -7.66 -43.02
N ASP A 341 -5.49 -7.85 -42.47
CA ASP A 341 -4.87 -9.16 -42.30
C ASP A 341 -5.08 -9.73 -40.88
N SER A 342 -5.22 -8.87 -39.87
CA SER A 342 -5.20 -9.28 -38.46
C SER A 342 -6.50 -9.06 -37.68
N ALA A 343 -7.52 -8.43 -38.28
CA ALA A 343 -8.76 -8.07 -37.57
C ALA A 343 -10.03 -8.63 -38.24
N SER A 344 -11.10 -8.71 -37.46
CA SER A 344 -12.45 -8.98 -37.95
C SER A 344 -13.23 -7.67 -38.06
N PHE A 345 -13.87 -7.43 -39.21
CA PHE A 345 -14.67 -6.22 -39.44
C PHE A 345 -16.14 -6.48 -39.09
N ILE A 346 -16.69 -5.65 -38.20
CA ILE A 346 -18.09 -5.72 -37.80
C ILE A 346 -18.77 -4.41 -38.21
N LEU A 347 -19.85 -4.52 -38.99
CA LEU A 347 -20.68 -3.39 -39.38
C LEU A 347 -21.95 -3.36 -38.51
N VAL A 348 -22.11 -2.30 -37.73
CA VAL A 348 -23.33 -2.07 -36.94
C VAL A 348 -24.29 -1.21 -37.76
N VAL A 349 -25.51 -1.70 -37.96
CA VAL A 349 -26.53 -1.04 -38.78
C VAL A 349 -27.78 -0.81 -37.95
N ARG A 350 -28.28 0.42 -37.98
CA ARG A 350 -29.55 0.82 -37.37
C ARG A 350 -30.42 1.48 -38.43
N ALA A 351 -31.69 1.05 -38.52
CA ALA A 351 -32.67 1.61 -39.43
C ALA A 351 -34.07 1.51 -38.81
N ASP A 352 -34.98 2.37 -39.23
CA ASP A 352 -36.37 2.41 -38.73
C ASP A 352 -37.25 1.38 -39.47
N VAL A 353 -36.89 0.10 -39.32
CA VAL A 353 -37.57 -1.06 -39.91
C VAL A 353 -37.52 -2.26 -38.95
N PRO A 354 -38.42 -3.25 -39.08
CA PRO A 354 -38.36 -4.47 -38.26
C PRO A 354 -37.03 -5.22 -38.38
N SER A 355 -36.54 -5.76 -37.27
CA SER A 355 -35.22 -6.39 -37.15
C SER A 355 -35.00 -7.56 -38.12
N GLU A 356 -36.03 -8.39 -38.34
CA GLU A 356 -35.99 -9.50 -39.30
C GLU A 356 -35.89 -9.01 -40.75
N THR A 357 -36.58 -7.93 -41.09
CA THR A 357 -36.51 -7.29 -42.41
C THR A 357 -35.13 -6.72 -42.66
N LEU A 358 -34.53 -6.06 -41.65
CA LEU A 358 -33.18 -5.54 -41.76
C LEU A 358 -32.17 -6.68 -41.95
N ARG A 359 -32.26 -7.74 -41.13
CA ARG A 359 -31.35 -8.89 -41.17
C ARG A 359 -31.41 -9.65 -42.49
N SER A 360 -32.60 -9.77 -43.09
CA SER A 360 -32.78 -10.51 -44.36
C SER A 360 -32.45 -9.68 -45.60
N ARG A 361 -32.80 -8.39 -45.62
CA ARG A 361 -32.67 -7.55 -46.83
C ARG A 361 -31.39 -6.75 -46.90
N PHE A 362 -30.84 -6.29 -45.78
CA PHE A 362 -29.70 -5.37 -45.79
C PHE A 362 -28.48 -5.95 -46.51
N GLY A 363 -28.12 -7.21 -46.21
CA GLY A 363 -26.99 -7.89 -46.85
C GLY A 363 -27.17 -8.11 -48.36
N GLN A 364 -28.41 -8.17 -48.85
CA GLN A 364 -28.71 -8.34 -50.28
C GLN A 364 -28.73 -7.01 -51.04
N GLN A 365 -29.04 -5.90 -50.35
CA GLN A 365 -29.20 -4.57 -50.93
C GLN A 365 -27.95 -3.70 -50.78
N SER A 366 -27.04 -4.06 -49.88
CA SER A 366 -25.77 -3.38 -49.68
C SER A 366 -24.65 -4.09 -50.43
N LYS A 367 -23.68 -3.31 -50.90
CA LYS A 367 -22.45 -3.82 -51.50
C LYS A 367 -21.27 -3.16 -50.81
N ILE A 368 -20.30 -3.98 -50.45
CA ILE A 368 -19.04 -3.54 -49.88
C ILE A 368 -17.93 -3.86 -50.87
N GLY A 369 -17.09 -2.88 -51.15
CA GLY A 369 -15.96 -3.01 -52.06
C GLY A 369 -15.04 -1.80 -51.97
N SER A 370 -13.93 -1.86 -52.71
CA SER A 370 -13.01 -0.72 -52.81
C SER A 370 -13.67 0.47 -53.50
N VAL A 371 -13.21 1.68 -53.16
CA VAL A 371 -13.73 2.93 -53.74
C VAL A 371 -13.62 2.95 -55.26
N GLU A 372 -12.60 2.30 -55.82
CA GLU A 372 -12.35 2.21 -57.26
C GLU A 372 -13.37 1.32 -57.98
N HIS A 373 -13.81 0.24 -57.34
CA HIS A 373 -14.65 -0.79 -57.98
C HIS A 373 -16.13 -0.72 -57.58
N ILE A 374 -16.49 0.07 -56.57
CA ILE A 374 -17.86 0.08 -56.03
C ILE A 374 -18.92 0.48 -57.07
N ARG A 375 -18.58 1.39 -57.99
CA ARG A 375 -19.48 1.80 -59.08
C ARG A 375 -19.79 0.65 -60.03
N ASP A 376 -18.78 -0.11 -60.40
CA ASP A 376 -18.92 -1.25 -61.32
C ASP A 376 -19.67 -2.39 -60.63
N LEU A 377 -19.41 -2.64 -59.35
CA LEU A 377 -20.15 -3.63 -58.55
C LEU A 377 -21.65 -3.32 -58.54
N VAL A 378 -22.03 -2.04 -58.39
CA VAL A 378 -23.44 -1.63 -58.39
C VAL A 378 -24.04 -1.72 -59.79
N ASN A 379 -23.41 -1.12 -60.80
CA ASN A 379 -23.94 -1.03 -62.17
C ASN A 379 -24.04 -2.41 -62.87
N LEU A 380 -23.05 -3.27 -62.66
CA LEU A 380 -22.97 -4.60 -63.28
C LEU A 380 -23.62 -5.70 -62.43
N GLN A 381 -24.26 -5.33 -61.31
CA GLN A 381 -24.89 -6.26 -60.37
C GLN A 381 -23.96 -7.36 -59.82
N LEU A 382 -22.65 -7.13 -59.80
CA LEU A 382 -21.66 -8.09 -59.30
C LEU A 382 -21.68 -8.21 -57.77
N PRO A 383 -21.35 -9.38 -57.20
CA PRO A 383 -21.27 -9.55 -55.74
C PRO A 383 -20.08 -8.78 -55.15
N GLY A 384 -20.28 -8.14 -54.01
CA GLY A 384 -19.23 -7.51 -53.20
C GLY A 384 -18.74 -8.41 -52.07
N ILE A 385 -18.08 -7.83 -51.07
CA ILE A 385 -17.75 -8.52 -49.82
C ILE A 385 -19.06 -8.89 -49.11
N GLY A 386 -19.23 -10.17 -48.81
CA GLY A 386 -20.44 -10.70 -48.19
C GLY A 386 -20.62 -10.19 -46.75
N LEU A 387 -21.87 -9.89 -46.40
CA LEU A 387 -22.26 -9.54 -45.04
C LEU A 387 -22.92 -10.72 -44.36
N LEU A 388 -22.32 -11.18 -43.26
CA LEU A 388 -22.84 -12.28 -42.45
C LEU A 388 -23.53 -11.73 -41.20
N PRO A 389 -24.82 -12.04 -40.98
CA PRO A 389 -25.52 -11.58 -39.78
C PRO A 389 -25.04 -12.37 -38.56
N LEU A 390 -24.45 -11.68 -37.58
CA LEU A 390 -23.99 -12.31 -36.34
C LEU A 390 -25.19 -12.65 -35.42
N PRO A 391 -25.18 -13.81 -34.74
CA PRO A 391 -26.13 -14.08 -33.67
C PRO A 391 -25.84 -13.14 -32.49
N VAL A 392 -26.90 -12.64 -31.86
CA VAL A 392 -26.81 -11.84 -30.63
C VAL A 392 -26.81 -12.77 -29.43
#